data_AF-A0AA92P547-F1
#
_entry.id   AF-A0AA92P547-F1
#
_cell.length_a   1.000
_cell.length_b   1.000
_cell.length_c   1.000
_cell.angle_alpha   90.00
_cell.angle_beta   90.00
_cell.angle_gamma   90.00
#
_symmetry.space_group_name_H-M   'P 1'
#
loop_
_entity.id
_entity.type
_entity.pdbx_description
1 polymer ?
#
loop_
_entity_poly.entity_id
_entity_poly.type
_entity_poly.pdbx_seq_one_letter_code
_entity_poly.pdbx_strand_id
1 'polypeptide(L)'
;MPLVSHFPEGGTIHQNIRKRSLAQEPPKENAQECLRLIGMALKNLSEAMNNTQALEAAALILGSEPTPDAIAYRAEQLEMLPQSVSDIWRVLAKPGCTWQDYWAVAQEYEVIKQDYWVELTSEETELITALQKASSQPDTIGIGSIVAHADPYRTLYVERGEVVEDLGEELVVAWDHWKEQSKKTDRYFRDELRFWQPQ
;
A
#
# COMPACT_ATOMS: atom_id res chain seq x y z
N MET A 1 29.57 57.07 -46.62
CA MET A 1 29.32 56.61 -45.24
C MET A 1 27.82 56.45 -45.04
N PRO A 2 27.30 55.23 -44.82
CA PRO A 2 26.02 55.05 -44.15
C PRO A 2 26.22 54.47 -42.74
N LEU A 3 25.45 54.99 -41.79
CA LEU A 3 25.39 54.57 -40.40
C LEU A 3 24.88 53.13 -40.28
N VAL A 4 25.65 52.29 -39.59
CA VAL A 4 25.25 50.95 -39.16
C VAL A 4 24.44 51.11 -37.88
N SER A 5 23.14 50.84 -37.93
CA SER A 5 22.35 50.55 -36.73
C SER A 5 22.52 49.06 -36.38
N HIS A 6 23.32 48.80 -35.34
CA HIS A 6 23.39 47.49 -34.70
C HIS A 6 22.07 47.23 -33.94
N PHE A 7 21.31 46.23 -34.39
CA PHE A 7 20.30 45.56 -33.57
C PHE A 7 20.96 44.36 -32.88
N PRO A 8 20.84 44.15 -31.56
CA PRO A 8 21.34 42.96 -30.91
C PRO A 8 20.37 41.78 -31.10
N GLU A 9 20.90 40.74 -31.73
CA GLU A 9 20.70 39.31 -31.46
C GLU A 9 19.28 38.78 -31.21
N GLY A 10 18.68 38.22 -32.27
CA GLY A 10 17.54 37.29 -32.22
C GLY A 10 17.91 35.89 -31.69
N GLY A 11 18.68 35.79 -30.60
CA GLY A 11 19.21 34.52 -30.08
C GLY A 11 18.24 33.72 -29.19
N THR A 12 17.34 34.39 -28.47
CA THR A 12 16.58 33.76 -27.38
C THR A 12 15.25 33.14 -27.81
N ILE A 13 14.59 33.70 -28.83
CA ILE A 13 13.24 33.27 -29.23
C ILE A 13 13.30 31.98 -30.06
N HIS A 14 14.22 31.88 -31.02
CA HIS A 14 14.38 30.70 -31.85
C HIS A 14 14.84 29.46 -31.05
N GLN A 15 15.68 29.63 -30.03
CA GLN A 15 16.10 28.53 -29.16
C GLN A 15 14.95 28.00 -28.29
N ASN A 16 14.10 28.88 -27.77
CA ASN A 16 12.93 28.50 -26.97
C ASN A 16 11.84 27.80 -27.81
N ILE A 17 11.64 28.23 -29.06
CA ILE A 17 10.73 27.56 -30.00
C ILE A 17 11.23 26.16 -30.33
N ARG A 18 12.55 25.97 -30.49
CA ARG A 18 13.16 24.67 -30.78
C ARG A 18 13.00 23.67 -29.62
N LYS A 19 13.01 24.13 -28.36
CA LYS A 19 12.76 23.27 -27.18
C LYS A 19 11.31 22.78 -27.13
N ARG A 20 10.33 23.61 -27.52
CA ARG A 20 8.91 23.23 -27.60
C ARG A 20 8.66 22.15 -28.66
N SER A 21 9.36 22.21 -29.79
CA SER A 21 9.29 21.16 -30.84
C SER A 21 9.97 19.84 -30.47
N LEU A 22 10.79 19.81 -29.40
CA LEU A 22 11.45 18.60 -28.91
C LEU A 22 10.62 17.85 -27.84
N ALA A 23 9.55 18.46 -27.32
CA ALA A 23 8.62 17.79 -26.43
C ALA A 23 7.67 16.91 -27.26
N GLN A 24 8.11 15.69 -27.59
CA GLN A 24 7.39 14.79 -28.49
C GLN A 24 6.14 14.14 -27.86
N GLU A 25 5.99 14.15 -26.54
CA GLU A 25 4.77 13.85 -25.78
C GLU A 25 5.08 14.17 -24.30
N PRO A 26 4.11 14.58 -23.45
CA PRO A 26 4.34 14.63 -22.02
C PRO A 26 4.75 13.23 -21.54
N PRO A 27 5.75 13.11 -20.65
CA PRO A 27 6.19 11.80 -20.16
C PRO A 27 5.02 11.07 -19.52
N LYS A 28 4.57 9.99 -20.17
CA LYS A 28 3.48 9.12 -19.68
C LYS A 28 3.85 8.40 -18.39
N GLU A 29 5.15 8.23 -18.15
CA GLU A 29 5.72 7.53 -17.00
C GLU A 29 5.56 8.32 -15.69
N ASN A 30 5.07 9.57 -15.70
CA ASN A 30 4.92 10.34 -14.48
C ASN A 30 3.80 11.39 -14.53
N ALA A 31 2.59 10.93 -14.86
CA ALA A 31 1.42 11.80 -14.94
C ALA A 31 1.13 12.53 -13.61
N GLN A 32 1.33 11.88 -12.46
CA GLN A 32 1.12 12.47 -11.15
C GLN A 32 2.14 13.58 -10.82
N GLU A 33 3.42 13.37 -11.11
CA GLU A 33 4.41 14.45 -10.94
C GLU A 33 4.14 15.62 -11.88
N CYS A 34 3.67 15.34 -13.10
CA CYS A 34 3.24 16.40 -14.01
C CYS A 34 2.09 17.22 -13.41
N LEU A 35 1.07 16.55 -12.84
CA LEU A 35 -0.04 17.23 -12.15
C LEU A 35 0.45 18.02 -10.94
N ARG A 36 1.39 17.46 -10.16
CA ARG A 36 2.01 18.13 -9.01
C ARG A 36 2.70 19.43 -9.41
N LEU A 37 3.55 19.37 -10.44
CA LEU A 37 4.29 20.52 -10.97
C LEU A 37 3.35 21.56 -11.59
N ILE A 38 2.29 21.15 -12.28
CA ILE A 38 1.27 22.05 -12.83
C ILE A 38 0.54 22.79 -11.70
N GLY A 39 0.10 22.07 -10.66
CA GLY A 39 -0.55 22.68 -9.50
C GLY A 39 0.36 23.71 -8.81
N MET A 40 1.63 23.38 -8.64
CA MET A 40 2.63 24.30 -8.07
C MET A 40 2.87 25.54 -8.95
N ALA A 41 2.94 25.37 -10.27
CA ALA A 41 3.08 26.48 -11.20
C ALA A 41 1.86 27.41 -11.16
N LEU A 42 0.65 26.85 -11.10
CA LEU A 42 -0.60 27.61 -10.99
C LEU A 42 -0.70 28.37 -9.67
N LYS A 43 -0.26 27.77 -8.55
CA LYS A 43 -0.13 28.46 -7.26
C LYS A 43 0.78 29.68 -7.38
N ASN A 44 1.97 29.53 -7.94
CA ASN A 44 2.92 30.64 -8.10
C ASN A 44 2.38 31.73 -9.03
N LEU A 45 1.66 31.36 -10.10
CA LEU A 45 0.98 32.31 -10.97
C LEU A 45 -0.15 33.06 -10.26
N SER A 46 -0.91 32.38 -9.40
CA SER A 46 -1.99 33.00 -8.62
C SER A 46 -1.46 34.12 -7.72
N GLU A 47 -0.30 33.91 -7.10
CA GLU A 47 0.38 34.89 -6.26
C GLU A 47 0.93 36.06 -7.08
N ALA A 48 1.63 35.76 -8.18
CA ALA A 48 2.25 36.78 -9.03
C ALA A 48 1.23 37.68 -9.74
N MET A 49 0.04 37.15 -10.04
CA MET A 49 -0.98 37.84 -10.83
C MET A 49 -2.24 38.20 -10.02
N ASN A 50 -2.27 37.90 -8.71
CA ASN A 50 -3.46 38.01 -7.87
C ASN A 50 -4.69 37.34 -8.50
N ASN A 51 -4.52 36.11 -9.02
CA ASN A 51 -5.51 35.39 -9.79
C ASN A 51 -6.11 34.22 -8.98
N THR A 52 -7.32 34.43 -8.47
CA THR A 52 -8.03 33.42 -7.66
C THR A 52 -8.40 32.16 -8.46
N GLN A 53 -8.67 32.27 -9.77
CA GLN A 53 -9.00 31.11 -10.60
C GLN A 53 -7.79 30.19 -10.78
N ALA A 54 -6.57 30.75 -10.85
CA ALA A 54 -5.36 29.96 -10.90
C ALA A 54 -5.14 29.20 -9.59
N LEU A 55 -5.48 29.82 -8.45
CA LEU A 55 -5.42 29.18 -7.14
C LEU A 55 -6.45 28.04 -7.01
N GLU A 56 -7.69 28.27 -7.45
CA GLU A 56 -8.74 27.23 -7.49
C GLU A 56 -8.35 26.06 -8.40
N ALA A 57 -7.78 26.33 -9.57
CA ALA A 57 -7.31 25.30 -10.48
C ALA A 57 -6.16 24.48 -9.87
N ALA A 58 -5.21 25.13 -9.19
CA ALA A 58 -4.14 24.44 -8.46
C ALA A 58 -4.70 23.50 -7.38
N ALA A 59 -5.67 24.00 -6.61
CA ALA A 59 -6.32 23.25 -5.54
C ALA A 59 -7.03 21.99 -6.07
N LEU A 60 -7.78 22.13 -7.16
CA LEU A 60 -8.49 21.03 -7.82
C LEU A 60 -7.54 19.96 -8.36
N ILE A 61 -6.44 20.37 -9.00
CA ILE A 61 -5.46 19.43 -9.57
C ILE A 61 -4.77 18.61 -8.48
N LEU A 62 -4.48 19.22 -7.33
CA LEU A 62 -3.76 18.58 -6.24
C LEU A 62 -4.66 17.89 -5.21
N GLY A 63 -5.98 18.12 -5.28
CA GLY A 63 -6.94 17.64 -4.28
C GLY A 63 -6.73 18.30 -2.92
N SER A 64 -6.65 19.64 -2.89
CA SER A 64 -6.46 20.43 -1.67
C SER A 64 -7.45 21.59 -1.60
N GLU A 65 -7.48 22.28 -0.46
CA GLU A 65 -8.21 23.55 -0.32
C GLU A 65 -7.53 24.66 -1.13
N PRO A 66 -8.28 25.65 -1.67
CA PRO A 66 -7.75 26.73 -2.50
C PRO A 66 -7.07 27.82 -1.67
N THR A 67 -6.07 27.40 -0.88
CA THR A 67 -5.20 28.27 -0.10
C THR A 67 -3.74 27.96 -0.43
N PRO A 68 -2.85 28.97 -0.48
CA PRO A 68 -1.44 28.75 -0.79
C PRO A 68 -0.77 27.71 0.10
N ASP A 69 -1.09 27.72 1.39
CA ASP A 69 -0.51 26.80 2.38
C ASP A 69 -1.01 25.37 2.19
N ALA A 70 -2.32 25.15 1.97
CA ALA A 70 -2.85 23.81 1.74
C ALA A 70 -2.31 23.20 0.44
N ILE A 71 -2.15 24.02 -0.60
CA ILE A 71 -1.57 23.60 -1.88
C ILE A 71 -0.10 23.22 -1.70
N ALA A 72 0.70 24.04 -1.00
CA ALA A 72 2.10 23.76 -0.76
C ALA A 72 2.27 22.46 0.07
N TYR A 73 1.53 22.34 1.17
CA TYR A 73 1.53 21.15 2.00
C TYR A 73 1.13 19.90 1.23
N ARG A 74 0.09 19.98 0.40
CA ARG A 74 -0.35 18.86 -0.43
C ARG A 74 0.70 18.49 -1.49
N ALA A 75 1.34 19.48 -2.10
CA ALA A 75 2.41 19.24 -3.06
C ALA A 75 3.61 18.53 -2.40
N GLU A 76 3.99 18.90 -1.18
CA GLU A 76 5.03 18.22 -0.40
C GLU A 76 4.64 16.76 -0.10
N GLN A 77 3.37 16.51 0.24
CA GLN A 77 2.90 15.14 0.45
C GLN A 77 3.07 14.26 -0.79
N LEU A 78 2.71 14.79 -1.95
CA LEU A 78 2.79 14.09 -3.23
C LEU A 78 4.24 13.85 -3.69
N GLU A 79 5.25 14.53 -3.13
CA GLU A 79 6.66 14.21 -3.42
C GLU A 79 7.07 12.83 -2.93
N MET A 80 6.37 12.29 -1.93
CA MET A 80 6.63 10.95 -1.40
C MET A 80 6.06 9.84 -2.30
N LEU A 81 5.18 10.18 -3.25
CA LEU A 81 4.44 9.21 -4.07
C LEU A 81 5.35 8.22 -4.83
N PRO A 82 6.44 8.64 -5.52
CA PRO A 82 7.30 7.69 -6.22
C PRO A 82 7.96 6.69 -5.27
N GLN A 83 8.35 7.16 -4.08
CA GLN A 83 8.98 6.32 -3.08
C GLN A 83 7.97 5.35 -2.47
N SER A 84 6.76 5.81 -2.14
CA SER A 84 5.72 4.96 -1.57
C SER A 84 5.33 3.81 -2.51
N VAL A 85 5.18 4.10 -3.81
CA VAL A 85 4.87 3.07 -4.81
C VAL A 85 6.01 2.07 -4.92
N SER A 86 7.26 2.55 -4.99
CA SER A 86 8.44 1.68 -5.05
C SER A 86 8.55 0.74 -3.84
N ASP A 87 8.31 1.26 -2.64
CA ASP A 87 8.43 0.49 -1.41
C ASP A 87 7.27 -0.52 -1.26
N ILE A 88 6.05 -0.14 -1.64
CA ILE A 88 4.91 -1.07 -1.68
C ILE A 88 5.17 -2.20 -2.67
N TRP A 89 5.62 -1.91 -3.90
CA TRP A 89 5.96 -2.95 -4.87
C TRP A 89 7.07 -3.87 -4.37
N ARG A 90 8.08 -3.32 -3.69
CA ARG A 90 9.16 -4.13 -3.11
C ARG A 90 8.63 -5.12 -2.07
N VAL A 91 7.59 -4.76 -1.32
CA VAL A 91 6.94 -5.67 -0.37
C VAL A 91 6.09 -6.71 -1.10
N LEU A 92 5.24 -6.29 -2.03
CA LEU A 92 4.34 -7.19 -2.74
C LEU A 92 5.08 -8.20 -3.61
N ALA A 93 6.25 -7.84 -4.14
CA ALA A 93 7.10 -8.73 -4.92
C ALA A 93 7.78 -9.83 -4.08
N LYS A 94 7.76 -9.74 -2.74
CA LYS A 94 8.35 -10.79 -1.89
C LYS A 94 7.47 -12.04 -1.92
N PRO A 95 8.06 -13.22 -2.19
CA PRO A 95 7.30 -14.47 -2.10
C PRO A 95 6.84 -14.69 -0.66
N GLY A 96 5.54 -14.97 -0.50
CA GLY A 96 4.94 -15.17 0.83
C GLY A 96 4.78 -13.88 1.64
N CYS A 97 4.68 -12.71 1.00
CA CYS A 97 4.38 -11.46 1.69
C CYS A 97 3.12 -11.60 2.56
N THR A 98 3.18 -11.07 3.77
CA THR A 98 2.06 -11.07 4.72
C THR A 98 1.38 -9.72 4.77
N TRP A 99 0.19 -9.67 5.36
CA TRP A 99 -0.48 -8.40 5.64
C TRP A 99 0.38 -7.48 6.52
N GLN A 100 1.06 -8.02 7.54
CA GLN A 100 1.97 -7.23 8.39
C GLN A 100 3.12 -6.63 7.60
N ASP A 101 3.71 -7.36 6.65
CA ASP A 101 4.80 -6.84 5.81
C ASP A 101 4.35 -5.63 5.00
N TYR A 102 3.17 -5.71 4.38
CA TYR A 102 2.56 -4.60 3.65
C TYR A 102 2.20 -3.45 4.61
N TRP A 103 1.51 -3.75 5.70
CA TRP A 103 1.00 -2.75 6.64
C TRP A 103 2.12 -1.94 7.29
N ALA A 104 3.25 -2.59 7.62
CA ALA A 104 4.41 -1.91 8.19
C ALA A 104 4.95 -0.79 7.29
N VAL A 105 4.93 -0.98 5.96
CA VAL A 105 5.34 0.04 4.99
C VAL A 105 4.22 1.02 4.69
N ALA A 106 3.00 0.53 4.49
CA ALA A 106 1.85 1.37 4.14
C ALA A 106 1.52 2.41 5.22
N GLN A 107 1.78 2.11 6.49
CA GLN A 107 1.56 3.02 7.61
C GLN A 107 2.39 4.31 7.51
N GLU A 108 3.59 4.25 6.91
CA GLU A 108 4.44 5.43 6.68
C GLU A 108 3.83 6.38 5.64
N TYR A 109 2.96 5.87 4.78
CA TYR A 109 2.36 6.59 3.65
C TYR A 109 0.85 6.76 3.78
N GLU A 110 0.26 6.55 4.97
CA GLU A 110 -1.21 6.58 5.15
C GLU A 110 -1.83 7.90 4.68
N VAL A 111 -1.09 9.01 4.80
CA VAL A 111 -1.56 10.34 4.40
C VAL A 111 -1.72 10.52 2.89
N ILE A 112 -1.01 9.71 2.08
CA ILE A 112 -1.09 9.69 0.61
C ILE A 112 -1.67 8.38 0.08
N LYS A 113 -2.41 7.66 0.92
CA LYS A 113 -2.97 6.35 0.58
C LYS A 113 -3.79 6.35 -0.68
N GLN A 114 -4.67 7.32 -0.82
CA GLN A 114 -5.50 7.44 -2.02
C GLN A 114 -4.67 7.67 -3.28
N ASP A 115 -3.53 8.35 -3.14
CA ASP A 115 -2.66 8.70 -4.27
C ASP A 115 -1.87 7.49 -4.76
N TYR A 116 -1.17 6.80 -3.86
CA TYR A 116 -0.41 5.62 -4.28
C TYR A 116 -1.32 4.48 -4.71
N TRP A 117 -2.54 4.38 -4.16
CA TRP A 117 -3.48 3.31 -4.52
C TRP A 117 -3.93 3.38 -5.97
N VAL A 118 -3.97 4.58 -6.57
CA VAL A 118 -4.30 4.77 -8.00
C VAL A 118 -3.17 4.31 -8.92
N GLU A 119 -1.93 4.32 -8.43
CA GLU A 119 -0.76 3.85 -9.19
C GLU A 119 -0.61 2.31 -9.14
N LEU A 120 -1.30 1.64 -8.22
CA LEU A 120 -1.31 0.18 -8.13
C LEU A 120 -2.24 -0.43 -9.20
N THR A 121 -1.81 -1.57 -9.72
CA THR A 121 -2.62 -2.36 -10.64
C THR A 121 -3.79 -3.04 -9.92
N SER A 122 -4.79 -3.49 -10.68
CA SER A 122 -5.91 -4.28 -10.13
C SER A 122 -5.41 -5.55 -9.43
N GLU A 123 -4.41 -6.23 -9.99
CA GLU A 123 -3.84 -7.44 -9.40
C GLU A 123 -3.18 -7.17 -8.03
N GLU A 124 -2.44 -6.07 -7.91
CA GLU A 124 -1.80 -5.66 -6.65
C GLU A 124 -2.81 -5.27 -5.58
N THR A 125 -3.85 -4.52 -5.95
CA THR A 125 -4.92 -4.14 -5.02
C THR A 125 -5.75 -5.33 -4.56
N GLU A 126 -5.99 -6.31 -5.44
CA GLU A 126 -6.60 -7.60 -5.10
C GLU A 126 -5.71 -8.41 -4.14
N LEU A 127 -4.40 -8.47 -4.39
CA LEU A 127 -3.44 -9.12 -3.49
C LEU A 127 -3.46 -8.49 -2.09
N ILE A 128 -3.37 -7.17 -1.98
CA ILE A 128 -3.44 -6.45 -0.70
C ILE A 128 -4.75 -6.78 0.03
N THR A 129 -5.86 -6.79 -0.69
CA THR A 129 -7.19 -7.12 -0.13
C THR A 129 -7.24 -8.57 0.36
N ALA A 130 -6.65 -9.52 -0.38
CA ALA A 130 -6.56 -10.92 0.01
C ALA A 130 -5.70 -11.10 1.27
N LEU A 131 -4.56 -10.42 1.36
CA LEU A 131 -3.70 -10.42 2.54
C LEU A 131 -4.44 -9.90 3.78
N GLN A 132 -5.16 -8.78 3.63
CA GLN A 132 -5.97 -8.22 4.72
C GLN A 132 -7.03 -9.21 5.22
N LYS A 133 -7.73 -9.87 4.29
CA LYS A 133 -8.74 -10.88 4.60
C LYS A 133 -8.12 -12.09 5.30
N ALA A 134 -7.00 -12.60 4.81
CA ALA A 134 -6.27 -13.70 5.44
C ALA A 134 -5.85 -13.35 6.87
N SER A 135 -5.38 -12.12 7.11
CA SER A 135 -5.02 -11.65 8.46
C SER A 135 -6.23 -11.41 9.38
N SER A 136 -7.42 -11.22 8.83
CA SER A 136 -8.66 -10.97 9.59
C SER A 136 -9.46 -12.24 9.84
N GLN A 137 -9.13 -13.34 9.16
CA GLN A 137 -9.71 -14.65 9.43
C GLN A 137 -9.09 -15.22 10.71
N PRO A 138 -9.89 -15.76 11.64
CA PRO A 138 -9.34 -16.48 12.76
C PRO A 138 -8.52 -17.66 12.23
N ASP A 139 -7.35 -17.90 12.83
CA ASP A 139 -6.53 -19.06 12.49
C ASP A 139 -7.43 -20.31 12.56
N THR A 140 -7.62 -20.95 11.41
CA THR A 140 -8.40 -22.18 11.37
C THR A 140 -7.51 -23.30 11.89
N ILE A 141 -7.95 -23.98 12.94
CA ILE A 141 -7.26 -25.16 13.47
C ILE A 141 -7.13 -26.17 12.32
N GLY A 142 -5.91 -26.48 11.92
CA GLY A 142 -5.58 -27.41 10.83
C GLY A 142 -4.38 -28.27 11.16
N ILE A 143 -3.90 -29.08 10.19
CA ILE A 143 -2.76 -29.99 10.38
C ILE A 143 -1.55 -29.23 10.95
N GLY A 144 -0.91 -29.80 11.98
CA GLY A 144 0.22 -29.21 12.71
C GLY A 144 -0.17 -28.20 13.79
N SER A 145 -1.46 -27.82 13.88
CA SER A 145 -1.93 -26.93 14.95
C SER A 145 -1.82 -27.62 16.31
N ILE A 146 -1.37 -26.86 17.31
CA ILE A 146 -1.33 -27.32 18.69
C ILE A 146 -2.63 -26.92 19.37
N VAL A 147 -3.36 -27.92 19.86
CA VAL A 147 -4.76 -27.79 20.31
C VAL A 147 -4.97 -28.32 21.70
N ALA A 148 -6.04 -27.85 22.32
CA ALA A 148 -6.63 -28.39 23.54
C ALA A 148 -8.14 -28.57 23.31
N HIS A 149 -8.79 -29.34 24.17
CA HIS A 149 -10.26 -29.39 24.15
C HIS A 149 -10.83 -28.01 24.54
N ALA A 150 -11.92 -27.59 23.90
CA ALA A 150 -12.55 -26.28 24.14
C ALA A 150 -13.36 -26.25 25.45
N ASP A 151 -14.05 -27.35 25.78
CA ASP A 151 -14.80 -27.52 27.03
C ASP A 151 -13.90 -27.60 28.28
N PRO A 152 -14.02 -26.65 29.25
CA PRO A 152 -13.23 -26.61 30.49
C PRO A 152 -13.43 -27.79 31.42
N TYR A 153 -14.50 -28.57 31.26
CA TYR A 153 -14.79 -29.73 32.10
C TYR A 153 -14.21 -31.05 31.56
N ARG A 154 -13.55 -31.02 30.39
CA ARG A 154 -12.91 -32.20 29.79
C ARG A 154 -11.47 -32.34 30.26
N THR A 155 -11.03 -33.57 30.47
CA THR A 155 -9.63 -33.88 30.88
C THR A 155 -8.60 -33.31 29.91
N LEU A 156 -8.93 -33.26 28.61
CA LEU A 156 -8.07 -32.77 27.55
C LEU A 156 -8.05 -31.22 27.42
N TYR A 157 -8.72 -30.49 28.32
CA TYR A 157 -8.79 -29.03 28.28
C TYR A 157 -7.44 -28.35 28.54
N VAL A 158 -6.59 -28.95 29.38
CA VAL A 158 -5.24 -28.45 29.70
C VAL A 158 -4.15 -29.21 28.96
N GLU A 159 -4.51 -30.31 28.32
CA GLU A 159 -3.57 -31.19 27.64
C GLU A 159 -3.20 -30.65 26.28
N ARG A 160 -1.95 -30.93 25.87
CA ARG A 160 -1.41 -30.54 24.58
C ARG A 160 -1.69 -31.64 23.56
N GLY A 161 -2.37 -31.29 22.47
CA GLY A 161 -2.58 -32.15 21.31
C GLY A 161 -2.01 -31.51 20.05
N GLU A 162 -1.67 -32.33 19.08
CA GLU A 162 -1.24 -31.90 17.74
C GLU A 162 -2.19 -32.49 16.70
N VAL A 163 -2.72 -31.66 15.81
CA VAL A 163 -3.55 -32.12 14.69
C VAL A 163 -2.65 -32.82 13.67
N VAL A 164 -2.87 -34.11 13.44
CA VAL A 164 -2.05 -34.93 12.54
C VAL A 164 -2.72 -35.22 11.20
N GLU A 165 -4.04 -35.07 11.13
CA GLU A 165 -4.82 -35.28 9.89
C GLU A 165 -6.05 -34.38 9.88
N ASP A 166 -6.44 -33.93 8.69
CA ASP A 166 -7.62 -33.11 8.44
C ASP A 166 -8.57 -33.86 7.51
N LEU A 167 -9.76 -34.20 8.02
CA LEU A 167 -10.80 -34.93 7.32
C LEU A 167 -11.93 -33.98 6.84
N GLY A 168 -11.66 -32.67 6.78
CA GLY A 168 -12.63 -31.63 6.44
C GLY A 168 -13.31 -31.07 7.68
N GLU A 169 -14.45 -31.65 8.05
CA GLU A 169 -15.25 -31.22 9.23
C GLU A 169 -14.63 -31.70 10.56
N GLU A 170 -13.90 -32.81 10.52
CA GLU A 170 -13.25 -33.41 11.68
C GLU A 170 -11.74 -33.40 11.54
N LEU A 171 -11.06 -33.33 12.67
CA LEU A 171 -9.61 -33.33 12.80
C LEU A 171 -9.17 -34.52 13.64
N VAL A 172 -8.07 -35.15 13.24
CA VAL A 172 -7.43 -36.21 14.03
C VAL A 172 -6.35 -35.57 14.88
N VAL A 173 -6.46 -35.69 16.21
CA VAL A 173 -5.52 -35.10 17.17
C VAL A 173 -4.75 -36.20 17.88
N ALA A 174 -3.42 -36.08 17.87
CA ALA A 174 -2.53 -36.90 18.67
C ALA A 174 -2.21 -36.17 19.99
N TRP A 175 -2.58 -36.77 21.11
CA TRP A 175 -2.42 -36.15 22.44
C TRP A 175 -1.11 -36.56 23.13
N ASP A 176 -0.41 -35.57 23.70
CA ASP A 176 0.85 -35.79 24.43
C ASP A 176 0.63 -36.43 25.81
N HIS A 177 -0.59 -36.38 26.35
CA HIS A 177 -0.97 -36.94 27.65
C HIS A 177 -0.73 -38.47 27.76
N TRP A 178 -0.69 -39.18 26.64
CA TRP A 178 -0.51 -40.64 26.61
C TRP A 178 0.96 -41.02 26.43
N LYS A 179 1.77 -40.83 27.48
CA LYS A 179 3.23 -41.04 27.43
C LYS A 179 3.71 -42.50 27.37
N GLU A 180 2.85 -43.52 27.46
CA GLU A 180 3.32 -44.92 27.56
C GLU A 180 2.67 -45.94 26.61
N GLN A 181 1.73 -45.52 25.78
CA GLN A 181 1.15 -46.39 24.75
C GLN A 181 0.97 -45.55 23.49
N SER A 182 1.40 -46.09 22.35
CA SER A 182 1.20 -45.60 20.98
C SER A 182 0.30 -44.36 20.90
N LYS A 183 0.86 -43.17 20.60
CA LYS A 183 0.13 -41.89 20.54
C LYS A 183 -1.31 -42.12 20.07
N LYS A 184 -2.28 -42.02 21.00
CA LYS A 184 -3.67 -42.28 20.66
C LYS A 184 -4.17 -41.09 19.85
N THR A 185 -4.53 -41.35 18.62
CA THR A 185 -5.18 -40.41 17.73
C THR A 185 -6.69 -40.54 17.90
N ASP A 186 -7.36 -39.46 18.27
CA ASP A 186 -8.82 -39.40 18.37
C ASP A 186 -9.35 -38.32 17.40
N ARG A 187 -10.59 -38.47 16.93
CA ARG A 187 -11.26 -37.53 16.02
C ARG A 187 -12.10 -36.54 16.82
N TYR A 188 -12.06 -35.28 16.41
CA TYR A 188 -12.80 -34.18 17.01
C TYR A 188 -13.35 -33.27 15.92
N PHE A 189 -14.50 -32.65 16.16
CA PHE A 189 -14.93 -31.54 15.33
C PHE A 189 -14.10 -30.29 15.62
N ARG A 190 -13.97 -29.39 14.64
CA ARG A 190 -13.15 -28.17 14.80
C ARG A 190 -13.64 -27.26 15.94
N ASP A 191 -14.94 -27.24 16.22
CA ASP A 191 -15.58 -26.47 17.28
C ASP A 191 -15.40 -27.08 18.68
N GLU A 192 -15.03 -28.36 18.77
CA GLU A 192 -14.66 -29.01 20.03
C GLU A 192 -13.23 -28.67 20.49
N LEU A 193 -12.43 -28.05 19.62
CA LEU A 193 -11.03 -27.74 19.84
C LEU A 193 -10.78 -26.24 19.94
N ARG A 194 -9.73 -25.89 20.66
CA ARG A 194 -9.17 -24.52 20.73
C ARG A 194 -7.67 -24.59 20.58
N PHE A 195 -7.02 -23.49 20.19
CA PHE A 195 -5.56 -23.42 20.27
C PHE A 195 -5.10 -23.62 21.72
N TRP A 196 -4.11 -24.49 21.90
CA TRP A 196 -3.49 -24.71 23.20
C TRP A 196 -2.71 -23.47 23.62
N GLN A 197 -2.91 -23.02 24.86
CA GLN A 197 -2.19 -21.89 25.42
C GLN A 197 -1.32 -22.37 26.58
N PRO A 198 -0.01 -22.11 26.59
CA PRO A 198 0.83 -22.40 27.74
C PRO A 198 0.36 -21.55 28.93
N GLN A 199 0.22 -22.17 30.10
CA GLN A 199 0.04 -21.46 31.37
C GLN A 199 1.37 -20.97 31.91
#